data_AF-U9UI03-F1
#
_entry.id   AF-U9UI03-F1
#
_cell.length_a   1.000
_cell.length_b   1.000
_cell.length_c   1.000
_cell.angle_alpha   90.00
_cell.angle_beta   90.00
_cell.angle_gamma   90.00
#
_symmetry.space_group_name_H-M   'P 1'
#
loop_
_entity.id
_entity.type
_entity.pdbx_description
1 polymer ?
#
loop_
_entity_poly.entity_id
_entity_poly.type
_entity_poly.pdbx_seq_one_letter_code
_entity_poly.pdbx_strand_id
1 'polypeptide(L)'
;MKQNGFKNDSFLELQKFCTELISKQPEKIFNSSDFTSIPEKALISLIQHNGNQISEVQVWEHVLKWGIAQNPEISSDPSSYSNDDFNALKNTLRQIIPLIKFTEFTSKEFLNKVYPYKKIIPDELNEDLVKSFLDNDYKPNKKSEPQIIKKEVKPNNIDSKIITRQHAELISKWIDRLGIADELKNSYEFKLILRGSRDGFTPEKFHEICDNKSHTITIIKVKD
;
A
#
# COMPACT_ATOMS: atom_id res chain seq x y z
N MET A 1 -15.96 31.55 -24.63
CA MET A 1 -16.35 30.90 -23.36
C MET A 1 -15.08 30.43 -22.66
N LYS A 2 -14.80 30.97 -21.47
CA LYS A 2 -13.80 30.42 -20.55
C LYS A 2 -14.39 29.16 -19.91
N GLN A 3 -13.68 28.05 -19.90
CA GLN A 3 -13.81 27.06 -18.84
C GLN A 3 -12.43 26.83 -18.23
N ASN A 4 -12.30 27.27 -16.97
CA ASN A 4 -11.16 27.07 -16.11
C ASN A 4 -10.99 25.57 -15.83
N GLY A 5 -9.87 24.99 -16.26
CA GLY A 5 -9.38 23.75 -15.69
C GLY A 5 -8.75 24.03 -14.33
N PHE A 6 -9.53 23.90 -13.26
CA PHE A 6 -8.98 23.79 -11.91
C PHE A 6 -8.18 22.48 -11.85
N LYS A 7 -6.87 22.59 -11.98
CA LYS A 7 -5.93 21.48 -11.73
C LYS A 7 -5.75 21.33 -10.22
N ASN A 8 -5.85 20.08 -9.78
CA ASN A 8 -6.03 19.55 -8.42
C ASN A 8 -4.89 19.81 -7.40
N ASP A 9 -4.24 20.97 -7.39
CA ASP A 9 -3.12 21.23 -6.46
C ASP A 9 -3.59 21.65 -5.04
N SER A 10 -4.87 22.02 -4.87
CA SER A 10 -5.39 22.64 -3.65
C SER A 10 -5.58 21.70 -2.44
N PHE A 11 -5.31 20.39 -2.59
CA PHE A 11 -5.54 19.41 -1.53
C PHE A 11 -4.35 18.52 -1.21
N LEU A 12 -3.16 18.78 -1.78
CA LEU A 12 -1.97 17.97 -1.48
C LEU A 12 -1.55 18.07 -0.01
N GLU A 13 -1.63 19.26 0.58
CA GLU A 13 -1.37 19.44 2.02
C GLU A 13 -2.41 18.72 2.88
N LEU A 14 -3.68 18.80 2.51
CA LEU A 14 -4.74 18.08 3.20
C LEU A 14 -4.55 16.56 3.07
N GLN A 15 -4.21 16.07 1.89
CA GLN A 15 -3.94 14.65 1.65
C GLN A 15 -2.76 14.18 2.50
N LYS A 16 -1.67 14.94 2.51
CA LYS A 16 -0.50 14.64 3.35
C LYS A 16 -0.86 14.63 4.84
N PHE A 17 -1.63 15.61 5.29
CA PHE A 17 -2.13 15.67 6.66
C PHE A 17 -3.02 14.46 7.01
N CYS A 18 -3.94 14.08 6.12
CA CYS A 18 -4.76 12.87 6.27
C CYS A 18 -3.91 11.60 6.31
N THR A 19 -2.91 11.46 5.44
CA THR A 19 -1.98 10.32 5.44
C THR A 19 -1.14 10.26 6.72
N GLU A 20 -0.68 11.40 7.23
CA GLU A 20 0.03 11.47 8.51
C GLU A 20 -0.87 11.10 9.70
N LEU A 21 -2.14 11.54 9.70
CA LEU A 21 -3.13 11.15 10.70
C LEU A 21 -3.40 9.64 10.66
N ILE A 22 -3.62 9.09 9.45
CA ILE A 22 -3.80 7.66 9.21
C ILE A 22 -2.60 6.88 9.77
N SER A 23 -1.38 7.35 9.50
CA SER A 23 -0.15 6.68 9.95
C SER A 23 0.04 6.77 11.47
N LYS A 24 -0.45 7.82 12.13
CA LYS A 24 -0.30 7.99 13.58
C LYS A 24 -1.33 7.22 14.40
N GLN A 25 -2.56 7.05 13.88
CA GLN A 25 -3.68 6.45 14.62
C GLN A 25 -4.63 5.65 13.71
N PRO A 26 -4.14 4.61 13.00
CA PRO A 26 -4.95 3.80 12.09
C PRO A 26 -6.11 3.10 12.83
N GLU A 27 -5.91 2.65 14.08
CA GLU A 27 -6.96 2.03 14.89
C GLU A 27 -8.24 2.87 14.99
N LYS A 28 -8.10 4.19 15.16
CA LYS A 28 -9.25 5.09 15.28
C LYS A 28 -10.07 5.16 14.00
N ILE A 29 -9.41 5.00 12.86
CA ILE A 29 -10.05 5.05 11.55
C ILE A 29 -10.79 3.74 11.29
N PHE A 30 -10.14 2.61 11.57
CA PHE A 30 -10.76 1.28 11.47
C PHE A 30 -12.00 1.16 12.37
N ASN A 31 -11.92 1.67 13.60
CA ASN A 31 -13.01 1.64 14.57
C ASN A 31 -14.07 2.75 14.37
N SER A 32 -13.92 3.61 13.37
CA SER A 32 -14.89 4.68 13.09
C SER A 32 -16.24 4.10 12.65
N SER A 33 -17.34 4.76 13.03
CA SER A 33 -18.69 4.43 12.55
C SER A 33 -18.79 4.51 11.02
N ASP A 34 -18.04 5.45 10.45
CA ASP A 34 -18.13 5.79 9.02
C ASP A 34 -17.11 5.02 8.18
N PHE A 35 -16.36 4.09 8.80
CA PHE A 35 -15.31 3.33 8.14
C PHE A 35 -15.80 2.62 6.87
N THR A 36 -17.01 2.06 6.90
CA THR A 36 -17.59 1.35 5.75
C THR A 36 -17.95 2.29 4.59
N SER A 37 -17.93 3.61 4.80
CA SER A 37 -18.24 4.61 3.78
C SER A 37 -16.99 5.16 3.07
N ILE A 38 -15.79 4.74 3.48
CA ILE A 38 -14.57 5.24 2.85
C ILE A 38 -14.42 4.70 1.42
N PRO A 39 -13.88 5.49 0.47
CA PRO A 39 -13.57 5.01 -0.87
C PRO A 39 -12.54 3.86 -0.84
N GLU A 40 -12.63 2.92 -1.77
CA GLU A 40 -11.71 1.77 -1.89
C GLU A 40 -10.23 2.21 -1.89
N LYS A 41 -9.90 3.28 -2.62
CA LYS A 41 -8.53 3.83 -2.65
C LYS A 41 -8.03 4.26 -1.26
N ALA A 42 -8.92 4.80 -0.42
CA ALA A 42 -8.58 5.17 0.95
C ALA A 42 -8.36 3.93 1.82
N LEU A 43 -9.18 2.88 1.66
CA LEU A 43 -9.00 1.60 2.33
C LEU A 43 -7.66 0.95 1.94
N ILE A 44 -7.33 0.90 0.64
CA ILE A 44 -6.05 0.40 0.15
C ILE A 44 -4.88 1.16 0.77
N SER A 45 -4.93 2.49 0.75
CA SER A 45 -3.91 3.34 1.37
C SER A 45 -3.78 3.07 2.88
N LEU A 46 -4.89 2.86 3.58
CA LEU A 46 -4.91 2.59 5.01
C LEU A 46 -4.25 1.23 5.33
N ILE A 47 -4.56 0.18 4.56
CA ILE A 47 -3.95 -1.15 4.72
C ILE A 47 -2.45 -1.09 4.47
N GLN A 48 -2.01 -0.38 3.43
CA GLN A 48 -0.59 -0.27 3.08
C GLN A 48 0.23 0.55 4.10
N HIS A 49 -0.40 1.45 4.85
CA HIS A 49 0.28 2.40 5.74
C HIS A 49 -0.05 2.24 7.23
N ASN A 50 -0.71 1.17 7.65
CA ASN A 50 -1.09 0.95 9.06
C ASN A 50 0.10 0.73 10.03
N GLY A 51 1.32 0.54 9.50
CA GLY A 51 2.55 0.49 10.30
C GLY A 51 2.59 -0.61 11.36
N ASN A 52 1.89 -1.74 11.15
CA ASN A 52 1.73 -2.85 12.09
C ASN A 52 1.04 -2.47 13.42
N GLN A 53 0.35 -1.33 13.50
CA GLN A 53 -0.35 -0.93 14.72
C GLN A 53 -1.59 -1.76 15.02
N ILE A 54 -2.13 -2.43 13.99
CA ILE A 54 -3.22 -3.40 14.08
C ILE A 54 -2.74 -4.75 13.56
N SER A 55 -3.27 -5.84 14.11
CA SER A 55 -2.94 -7.16 13.62
C SER A 55 -3.57 -7.41 12.24
N GLU A 56 -2.93 -8.25 11.42
CA GLU A 56 -3.41 -8.56 10.07
C GLU A 56 -4.79 -9.24 10.10
N VAL A 57 -5.11 -9.99 11.17
CA VAL A 57 -6.46 -10.53 11.38
C VAL A 57 -7.50 -9.43 11.61
N GLN A 58 -7.16 -8.37 12.37
CA GLN A 58 -8.06 -7.24 12.55
C GLN A 58 -8.25 -6.46 11.26
N VAL A 59 -7.18 -6.28 10.46
CA VAL A 59 -7.28 -5.69 9.12
C VAL A 59 -8.30 -6.46 8.29
N TRP A 60 -8.18 -7.78 8.26
CA TRP A 60 -9.09 -8.66 7.51
C TRP A 60 -10.54 -8.55 7.96
N GLU A 61 -10.81 -8.54 9.27
CA GLU A 61 -12.18 -8.37 9.79
C GLU A 61 -12.80 -7.04 9.35
N HIS A 62 -12.01 -5.96 9.35
CA HIS A 62 -12.47 -4.66 8.85
C HIS A 62 -12.69 -4.67 7.34
N VAL A 63 -11.81 -5.31 6.57
CA VAL A 63 -11.98 -5.46 5.12
C VAL A 63 -13.24 -6.23 4.78
N LEU A 64 -13.54 -7.32 5.48
CA LEU A 64 -14.80 -8.05 5.34
C LEU A 64 -16.00 -7.16 5.66
N LYS A 65 -15.96 -6.43 6.79
CA LYS A 65 -17.02 -5.49 7.18
C LYS A 65 -17.25 -4.42 6.11
N TRP A 66 -16.18 -3.85 5.55
CA TRP A 66 -16.26 -2.87 4.47
C TRP A 66 -16.84 -3.48 3.19
N GLY A 67 -16.36 -4.67 2.79
CA GLY A 67 -16.81 -5.36 1.60
C GLY A 67 -18.29 -5.77 1.65
N ILE A 68 -18.76 -6.27 2.79
CA ILE A 68 -20.17 -6.60 3.02
C ILE A 68 -21.03 -5.33 2.95
N ALA A 69 -20.58 -4.22 3.55
CA ALA A 69 -21.31 -2.96 3.49
C ALA A 69 -21.43 -2.38 2.07
N GLN A 70 -20.51 -2.71 1.15
CA GLN A 70 -20.65 -2.34 -0.26
C GLN A 70 -21.67 -3.20 -1.03
N ASN A 71 -22.09 -4.33 -0.45
CA ASN A 71 -23.00 -5.29 -1.07
C ASN A 71 -24.22 -5.50 -0.15
N PRO A 72 -25.16 -4.55 -0.10
CA PRO A 72 -26.23 -4.52 0.91
C PRO A 72 -27.22 -5.69 0.84
N GLU A 73 -27.23 -6.43 -0.27
CA GLU A 73 -28.06 -7.63 -0.43
C GLU A 73 -27.45 -8.88 0.21
N ILE A 74 -26.16 -8.84 0.54
CA ILE A 74 -25.44 -9.96 1.15
C ILE A 74 -25.68 -9.98 2.66
N SER A 75 -25.91 -11.18 3.20
CA SER A 75 -26.03 -11.42 4.64
C SER A 75 -24.75 -11.10 5.41
N SER A 76 -24.85 -10.85 6.71
CA SER A 76 -23.68 -10.79 7.60
C SER A 76 -23.10 -12.17 7.92
N ASP A 77 -23.86 -13.26 7.70
CA ASP A 77 -23.43 -14.63 7.97
C ASP A 77 -22.98 -15.35 6.69
N PRO A 78 -21.68 -15.66 6.53
CA PRO A 78 -21.16 -16.35 5.35
C PRO A 78 -21.73 -17.77 5.14
N SER A 79 -22.30 -18.38 6.18
CA SER A 79 -22.93 -19.70 6.06
C SER A 79 -24.17 -19.68 5.16
N SER A 80 -24.79 -18.50 5.02
CA SER A 80 -25.99 -18.26 4.21
C SER A 80 -25.71 -17.84 2.77
N TYR A 81 -24.44 -17.68 2.38
CA TYR A 81 -24.08 -17.11 1.08
C TYR A 81 -24.34 -18.07 -0.07
N SER A 82 -25.06 -17.56 -1.07
CA SER A 82 -25.14 -18.15 -2.39
C SER A 82 -23.82 -17.99 -3.16
N ASN A 83 -23.69 -18.64 -4.32
CA ASN A 83 -22.52 -18.45 -5.17
C ASN A 83 -22.41 -17.00 -5.68
N ASP A 84 -23.55 -16.35 -5.92
CA ASP A 84 -23.60 -14.98 -6.40
C ASP A 84 -23.17 -13.99 -5.31
N ASP A 85 -23.54 -14.26 -4.05
CA ASP A 85 -23.05 -13.48 -2.90
C ASP A 85 -21.53 -13.55 -2.78
N PHE A 86 -20.96 -14.76 -2.88
CA PHE A 86 -19.52 -14.93 -2.89
C PHE A 86 -18.85 -14.21 -4.07
N ASN A 87 -19.46 -14.25 -5.26
CA ASN A 87 -18.92 -13.57 -6.44
C ASN A 87 -18.97 -12.05 -6.31
N ALA A 88 -20.06 -11.50 -5.77
CA ALA A 88 -20.20 -10.08 -5.51
C ALA A 88 -19.11 -9.60 -4.53
N LEU A 89 -18.98 -10.27 -3.38
CA LEU A 89 -17.95 -9.93 -2.39
C LEU A 89 -16.52 -10.12 -2.94
N LYS A 90 -16.28 -11.18 -3.72
CA LYS A 90 -14.99 -11.42 -4.40
C LYS A 90 -14.63 -10.28 -5.35
N ASN A 91 -15.59 -9.80 -6.12
CA ASN A 91 -15.36 -8.69 -7.05
C ASN A 91 -15.04 -7.39 -6.31
N THR A 92 -15.77 -7.10 -5.23
CA THR A 92 -15.52 -5.93 -4.37
C THR A 92 -14.14 -5.96 -3.72
N LEU A 93 -13.69 -7.12 -3.25
CA LEU A 93 -12.44 -7.26 -2.51
C LEU A 93 -11.24 -7.65 -3.36
N ARG A 94 -11.41 -7.75 -4.69
CA ARG A 94 -10.40 -8.27 -5.62
C ARG A 94 -9.03 -7.59 -5.50
N GLN A 95 -9.00 -6.26 -5.37
CA GLN A 95 -7.76 -5.48 -5.27
C GLN A 95 -7.19 -5.45 -3.84
N ILE A 96 -8.02 -5.77 -2.83
CA ILE A 96 -7.66 -5.69 -1.43
C ILE A 96 -7.10 -7.01 -0.90
N ILE A 97 -7.66 -8.16 -1.33
CA ILE A 97 -7.21 -9.50 -0.91
C ILE A 97 -5.69 -9.67 -1.05
N PRO A 98 -5.04 -9.27 -2.16
CA PRO A 98 -3.57 -9.36 -2.31
C PRO A 98 -2.75 -8.54 -1.31
N LEU A 99 -3.37 -7.58 -0.62
CA LEU A 99 -2.70 -6.70 0.34
C LEU A 99 -2.68 -7.30 1.76
N ILE A 100 -3.47 -8.34 2.01
CA ILE A 100 -3.60 -8.98 3.32
C ILE A 100 -2.51 -10.02 3.50
N LYS A 101 -1.74 -9.91 4.59
CA LYS A 101 -0.68 -10.87 4.90
C LYS A 101 -1.25 -12.06 5.66
N PHE A 102 -1.95 -12.94 4.95
CA PHE A 102 -2.59 -14.11 5.55
C PHE A 102 -1.61 -15.02 6.30
N THR A 103 -0.32 -15.04 5.94
CA THR A 103 0.73 -15.80 6.62
C THR A 103 1.03 -15.33 8.05
N GLU A 104 0.62 -14.11 8.42
CA GLU A 104 0.78 -13.56 9.78
C GLU A 104 -0.34 -14.01 10.74
N PHE A 105 -1.31 -14.79 10.24
CA PHE A 105 -2.41 -15.31 11.05
C PHE A 105 -1.94 -16.56 11.80
N THR A 106 -2.56 -16.84 12.94
CA THR A 106 -2.49 -18.17 13.56
C THR A 106 -3.41 -19.15 12.82
N SER A 107 -3.15 -20.47 12.90
CA SER A 107 -4.03 -21.48 12.31
C SER A 107 -5.47 -21.38 12.83
N LYS A 108 -5.66 -20.96 14.09
CA LYS A 108 -6.99 -20.74 14.69
C LYS A 108 -7.69 -19.54 14.06
N GLU A 109 -6.98 -18.44 13.80
CA GLU A 109 -7.55 -17.27 13.13
C GLU A 109 -7.88 -17.58 11.67
N PHE A 110 -6.98 -18.25 10.95
CA PHE A 110 -7.24 -18.69 9.59
C PHE A 110 -8.52 -19.55 9.52
N LEU A 111 -8.63 -20.59 10.35
CA LEU A 111 -9.78 -21.50 10.34
C LEU A 111 -11.10 -20.80 10.66
N ASN A 112 -11.11 -19.85 11.59
CA ASN A 112 -12.35 -19.23 12.05
C ASN A 112 -12.74 -17.96 11.27
N LYS A 113 -11.76 -17.25 10.69
CA LYS A 113 -11.95 -15.91 10.12
C LYS A 113 -11.72 -15.85 8.61
N VAL A 114 -10.87 -16.71 8.07
CA VAL A 114 -10.52 -16.72 6.64
C VAL A 114 -11.23 -17.86 5.92
N TYR A 115 -11.17 -19.07 6.45
CA TYR A 115 -11.74 -20.28 5.83
C TYR A 115 -13.24 -20.20 5.48
N PRO A 116 -14.12 -19.56 6.29
CA PRO A 116 -15.53 -19.39 5.91
C PRO A 116 -15.72 -18.62 4.58
N TYR A 117 -14.74 -17.79 4.23
CA TYR A 117 -14.74 -16.97 3.03
C TYR A 117 -13.84 -17.54 1.93
N LYS A 118 -13.35 -18.79 2.02
CA LYS A 118 -12.38 -19.35 1.07
C LYS A 118 -12.75 -19.17 -0.42
N LYS A 119 -14.03 -19.12 -0.76
CA LYS A 119 -14.53 -18.91 -2.15
C LYS A 119 -14.22 -17.53 -2.74
N ILE A 120 -13.98 -16.51 -1.90
CA ILE A 120 -13.57 -15.18 -2.39
C ILE A 120 -12.06 -15.08 -2.63
N ILE A 121 -11.28 -15.99 -2.05
CA ILE A 121 -9.83 -16.04 -2.20
C ILE A 121 -9.50 -16.71 -3.54
N PRO A 122 -8.51 -16.23 -4.31
CA PRO A 122 -8.04 -16.93 -5.50
C PRO A 122 -7.63 -18.38 -5.18
N ASP A 123 -8.00 -19.33 -6.04
CA ASP A 123 -7.85 -20.76 -5.75
C ASP A 123 -6.39 -21.14 -5.44
N GLU A 124 -5.43 -20.63 -6.22
CA GLU A 124 -3.99 -20.85 -5.99
C GLU A 124 -3.55 -20.36 -4.60
N LEU A 125 -3.93 -19.13 -4.25
CA LEU A 125 -3.62 -18.56 -2.93
C LEU A 125 -4.27 -19.37 -1.81
N ASN A 126 -5.54 -19.76 -1.97
CA ASN A 126 -6.25 -20.55 -0.98
C ASN A 126 -5.60 -21.92 -0.75
N GLU A 127 -5.21 -22.62 -1.81
CA GLU A 127 -4.48 -23.90 -1.68
C GLU A 127 -3.17 -23.75 -0.90
N ASP A 128 -2.42 -22.69 -1.18
CA ASP A 128 -1.15 -22.43 -0.49
C ASP A 128 -1.32 -22.05 0.97
N LEU A 129 -2.34 -21.25 1.28
CA LEU A 129 -2.69 -20.93 2.67
C LEU A 129 -3.10 -22.19 3.42
N VAL A 130 -3.95 -23.04 2.82
CA VAL A 130 -4.36 -24.31 3.45
C VAL A 130 -3.14 -25.18 3.73
N LYS A 131 -2.20 -25.30 2.79
CA LYS A 131 -0.96 -26.06 3.00
C LYS A 131 -0.10 -25.45 4.11
N SER A 132 0.12 -24.13 4.09
CA SER A 132 0.95 -23.46 5.10
C SER A 132 0.41 -23.57 6.53
N PHE A 133 -0.91 -23.67 6.68
CA PHE A 133 -1.55 -23.79 8.00
C PHE A 133 -1.72 -25.23 8.51
N LEU A 134 -1.62 -26.22 7.62
CA LEU A 134 -1.73 -27.63 7.95
C LEU A 134 -0.38 -28.34 8.06
N ASP A 135 0.62 -27.86 7.32
CA ASP A 135 1.95 -28.44 7.25
C ASP A 135 3.00 -27.37 7.61
N ASN A 136 3.61 -27.50 8.78
CA ASN A 136 4.61 -26.56 9.28
C ASN A 136 5.93 -26.60 8.48
N ASP A 137 6.18 -27.67 7.72
CA ASP A 137 7.36 -27.83 6.87
C ASP A 137 7.12 -27.32 5.43
N TYR A 138 5.87 -26.94 5.12
CA TYR A 138 5.50 -26.41 3.82
C TYR A 138 6.15 -25.05 3.58
N LYS A 139 7.02 -24.98 2.57
CA LYS A 139 7.53 -23.72 2.03
C LYS A 139 6.66 -23.34 0.84
N PRO A 140 5.79 -22.31 0.97
CA PRO A 140 5.00 -21.87 -0.17
C PRO A 140 5.92 -21.55 -1.34
N ASN A 141 5.52 -22.00 -2.52
CA ASN A 141 6.20 -21.65 -3.74
C ASN A 141 6.11 -20.13 -3.86
N LYS A 142 7.22 -19.39 -3.91
CA LYS A 142 7.24 -17.91 -3.93
C LYS A 142 6.40 -17.26 -5.06
N LYS A 143 5.79 -18.04 -5.94
CA LYS A 143 4.97 -17.61 -7.07
C LYS A 143 3.50 -17.35 -6.72
N SER A 144 3.02 -17.78 -5.56
CA SER A 144 1.58 -17.88 -5.27
C SER A 144 1.05 -17.02 -4.13
N GLU A 145 1.92 -16.29 -3.42
CA GLU A 145 1.50 -14.94 -3.07
C GLU A 145 1.12 -14.26 -4.38
N PRO A 146 0.00 -13.52 -4.47
CA PRO A 146 -0.20 -12.61 -5.58
C PRO A 146 1.01 -11.68 -5.58
N GLN A 147 1.96 -12.03 -6.43
CA GLN A 147 2.96 -11.12 -6.92
C GLN A 147 2.15 -10.08 -7.69
N ILE A 148 1.58 -9.09 -6.95
CA ILE A 148 1.88 -7.71 -7.32
C ILE A 148 3.35 -7.79 -7.67
N ILE A 149 3.70 -7.49 -8.91
CA ILE A 149 5.06 -7.55 -9.42
C ILE A 149 5.85 -6.51 -8.61
N LYS A 150 6.15 -6.86 -7.36
CA LYS A 150 7.31 -6.46 -6.62
C LYS A 150 8.38 -7.18 -7.42
N LYS A 151 8.87 -6.52 -8.47
CA LYS A 151 10.32 -6.38 -8.51
C LYS A 151 10.67 -5.99 -7.08
N GLU A 152 11.11 -6.97 -6.28
CA GLU A 152 11.79 -6.73 -5.04
C GLU A 152 12.98 -5.86 -5.45
N VAL A 153 12.74 -4.54 -5.47
CA VAL A 153 13.80 -3.58 -5.29
C VAL A 153 14.23 -3.89 -3.88
N LYS A 154 15.21 -4.80 -3.75
CA LYS A 154 16.01 -4.91 -2.53
C LYS A 154 16.22 -3.48 -2.06
N PRO A 155 15.81 -3.12 -0.85
CA PRO A 155 15.79 -1.73 -0.45
C PRO A 155 17.24 -1.29 -0.33
N ASN A 156 17.78 -0.72 -1.41
CA ASN A 156 19.03 -0.01 -1.33
C ASN A 156 18.80 1.09 -0.30
N ASN A 157 19.59 1.05 0.75
CA ASN A 157 19.55 2.03 1.82
C ASN A 157 19.83 3.40 1.18
N ILE A 158 18.83 4.28 1.11
CA ILE A 158 19.01 5.60 0.50
C ILE A 158 19.88 6.42 1.47
N ASP A 159 21.09 6.75 1.07
CA ASP A 159 21.98 7.64 1.82
C ASP A 159 21.48 9.08 1.73
N SER A 160 20.38 9.40 2.43
CA SER A 160 19.83 10.75 2.52
C SER A 160 19.34 11.05 3.93
N LYS A 161 19.51 12.32 4.33
CA LYS A 161 18.94 12.87 5.57
C LYS A 161 17.61 13.61 5.33
N ILE A 162 17.23 13.83 4.07
CA ILE A 162 16.07 14.65 3.69
C ILE A 162 14.96 13.77 3.12
N ILE A 163 15.31 12.81 2.24
CA ILE A 163 14.34 11.92 1.62
C ILE A 163 14.31 10.55 2.29
N THR A 164 13.10 10.01 2.41
CA THR A 164 12.84 8.65 2.88
C THR A 164 12.60 7.74 1.68
N ARG A 165 12.39 6.44 1.93
CA ARG A 165 11.99 5.48 0.90
C ARG A 165 10.69 5.90 0.18
N GLN A 166 9.70 6.37 0.94
CA GLN A 166 8.43 6.86 0.39
C GLN A 166 8.64 8.07 -0.52
N HIS A 167 9.53 9.00 -0.16
CA HIS A 167 9.86 10.13 -1.03
C HIS A 167 10.53 9.67 -2.33
N ALA A 168 11.43 8.67 -2.28
CA ALA A 168 12.07 8.12 -3.47
C ALA A 168 11.09 7.38 -4.39
N GLU A 169 10.10 6.66 -3.83
CA GLU A 169 9.01 6.08 -4.61
C GLU A 169 8.17 7.14 -5.33
N LEU A 170 7.82 8.22 -4.64
CA LEU A 170 7.09 9.35 -5.25
C LEU A 170 7.89 10.01 -6.37
N ILE A 171 9.19 10.26 -6.14
CA ILE A 171 10.09 10.80 -7.17
C ILE A 171 10.15 9.87 -8.37
N SER A 172 10.25 8.57 -8.14
CA SER A 172 10.27 7.55 -9.20
C SER A 172 8.99 7.61 -10.05
N LYS A 173 7.82 7.75 -9.42
CA LYS A 173 6.55 7.96 -10.14
C LYS A 173 6.56 9.25 -10.95
N TRP A 174 7.12 10.34 -10.41
CA TRP A 174 7.23 11.61 -11.15
C TRP A 174 8.11 11.50 -12.39
N ILE A 175 9.21 10.76 -12.32
CA ILE A 175 10.10 10.52 -13.48
C ILE A 175 9.32 9.81 -14.60
N ASP A 176 8.54 8.78 -14.25
CA ASP A 176 7.69 8.03 -15.19
C ASP A 176 6.40 8.77 -15.59
N ARG A 177 6.16 9.98 -15.05
CA ARG A 177 4.92 10.77 -15.23
C ARG A 177 3.64 10.01 -14.82
N LEU A 178 3.76 9.20 -13.77
CA LEU A 178 2.70 8.37 -13.22
C LEU A 178 1.90 9.11 -12.14
N GLY A 179 0.60 8.80 -12.06
CA GLY A 179 -0.26 9.21 -10.96
C GLY A 179 0.05 8.48 -9.66
N ILE A 180 -0.47 8.99 -8.54
CA ILE A 180 -0.24 8.40 -7.21
C ILE A 180 -0.73 6.93 -7.15
N ALA A 181 -1.84 6.63 -7.83
CA ALA A 181 -2.43 5.30 -7.88
C ALA A 181 -1.81 4.37 -8.94
N ASP A 182 -0.95 4.90 -9.81
CA ASP A 182 -0.35 4.11 -10.87
C ASP A 182 0.83 3.28 -10.33
N GLU A 183 0.98 2.08 -10.87
CA GLU A 183 2.03 1.14 -10.49
C GLU A 183 3.36 1.48 -11.17
N LEU A 184 4.44 1.41 -10.40
CA LEU A 184 5.81 1.62 -10.88
C LEU A 184 6.29 0.39 -11.65
N LYS A 185 6.53 0.55 -12.95
CA LYS A 185 7.05 -0.53 -13.82
C LYS A 185 8.58 -0.59 -13.83
N ASN A 186 9.21 0.55 -13.58
CA ASN A 186 10.66 0.72 -13.59
C ASN A 186 11.22 0.72 -12.17
N SER A 187 12.49 0.32 -12.04
CA SER A 187 13.23 0.41 -10.77
C SER A 187 14.29 1.49 -10.90
N TYR A 188 14.31 2.43 -9.95
CA TYR A 188 15.30 3.51 -9.89
C TYR A 188 16.27 3.30 -8.74
N GLU A 189 17.55 3.56 -9.02
CA GLU A 189 18.59 3.58 -8.01
C GLU A 189 18.99 5.03 -7.72
N PHE A 190 18.71 5.51 -6.51
CA PHE A 190 19.11 6.86 -6.09
C PHE A 190 20.49 6.82 -5.44
N LYS A 191 21.47 7.48 -6.06
CA LYS A 191 22.83 7.64 -5.54
C LYS A 191 23.05 9.06 -5.06
N LEU A 192 23.47 9.21 -3.80
CA LEU A 192 23.84 10.52 -3.26
C LEU A 192 25.15 10.99 -3.90
N ILE A 193 25.09 12.06 -4.68
CA ILE A 193 26.28 12.70 -5.26
C ILE A 193 26.79 13.86 -4.39
N LEU A 194 25.88 14.68 -3.86
CA LEU A 194 26.18 15.88 -3.07
C LEU A 194 25.23 15.98 -1.89
N ARG A 195 25.77 16.28 -0.70
CA ARG A 195 24.99 16.62 0.50
C ARG A 195 25.61 17.84 1.15
N GLY A 196 24.86 18.94 1.25
CA GLY A 196 25.39 20.20 1.81
C GLY A 196 25.98 20.06 3.22
N SER A 197 25.40 19.21 4.08
CA SER A 197 25.95 18.95 5.42
C SER A 197 27.23 18.10 5.44
N ARG A 198 27.65 17.53 4.31
CA ARG A 198 28.88 16.72 4.14
C ARG A 198 29.91 17.48 3.31
N ASP A 199 29.46 18.08 2.21
CA ASP A 199 30.31 18.62 1.16
C ASP A 199 30.37 20.16 1.16
N GLY A 200 29.47 20.83 1.89
CA GLY A 200 29.32 22.28 1.88
C GLY A 200 28.23 22.78 0.93
N PHE A 201 27.84 24.05 1.08
CA PHE A 201 26.74 24.70 0.35
C PHE A 201 27.23 25.74 -0.68
N THR A 202 28.51 25.73 -1.05
CA THR A 202 29.05 26.75 -1.95
C THR A 202 28.70 26.43 -3.42
N PRO A 203 28.40 27.45 -4.25
CA PRO A 203 28.15 27.25 -5.68
C PRO A 203 29.31 26.56 -6.39
N GLU A 204 30.55 26.90 -6.03
CA GLU A 204 31.76 26.31 -6.61
C GLU A 204 31.79 24.79 -6.40
N LYS A 205 31.43 24.34 -5.19
CA LYS A 205 31.41 22.91 -4.86
C LYS A 205 30.27 22.17 -5.55
N PHE A 206 29.14 22.83 -5.74
CA PHE A 206 28.03 22.28 -6.53
C PHE A 206 28.45 22.05 -7.98
N HIS A 207 29.04 23.06 -8.63
CA HIS A 207 29.51 22.94 -10.01
C HIS A 207 30.61 21.88 -10.16
N GLU A 208 31.56 21.83 -9.22
CA GLU A 208 32.64 20.81 -9.20
C GLU A 208 32.09 19.37 -9.20
N ILE A 209 31.01 19.10 -8.44
CA ILE A 209 30.50 17.73 -8.24
C ILE A 209 29.37 17.36 -9.22
N CYS A 210 28.49 18.31 -9.53
CA CYS A 210 27.21 18.05 -10.21
C CYS A 210 27.23 18.37 -11.71
N ASP A 211 28.16 19.21 -12.19
CA ASP A 211 28.18 19.56 -13.62
C ASP A 211 28.41 18.30 -14.48
N ASN A 212 27.71 18.24 -15.61
CA ASN A 212 27.72 17.12 -16.55
C ASN A 212 27.20 15.77 -15.98
N LYS A 213 26.58 15.75 -14.79
CA LYS A 213 25.87 14.57 -14.27
C LYS A 213 24.45 14.52 -14.82
N SER A 214 24.22 13.61 -15.77
CA SER A 214 22.88 13.38 -16.33
C SER A 214 21.95 12.71 -15.30
N HIS A 215 20.64 12.90 -15.48
CA HIS A 215 19.60 12.30 -14.63
C HIS A 215 19.72 12.69 -13.14
N THR A 216 20.11 13.93 -12.88
CA THR A 216 20.26 14.47 -11.52
C THR A 216 18.97 15.12 -11.04
N ILE A 217 18.64 14.89 -9.76
CA ILE A 217 17.55 15.58 -9.06
C ILE A 217 18.15 16.28 -7.84
N THR A 218 17.84 17.57 -7.68
CA THR A 218 18.27 18.36 -6.53
C THR A 218 17.11 18.56 -5.58
N ILE A 219 17.33 18.26 -4.30
CA ILE A 219 16.32 18.38 -3.24
C ILE A 219 16.87 19.30 -2.15
N ILE A 220 16.12 20.35 -1.85
CA ILE A 220 16.50 21.39 -0.91
C ILE A 220 15.46 21.42 0.21
N LYS A 221 15.93 21.31 1.46
CA LYS A 221 15.09 21.55 2.65
C LYS A 221 15.33 22.99 3.11
N VAL A 222 14.31 23.83 2.96
CA VAL A 222 14.33 25.20 3.48
C VAL A 222 13.99 25.16 4.97
N LYS A 223 14.60 26.06 5.75
CA LYS A 223 14.30 26.23 7.17
C LYS A 223 13.26 27.35 7.29
N ASP A 224 12.20 27.10 8.05
CA ASP A 224 11.25 28.15 8.45
C ASP A 224 11.90 29.16 9.38
#